data_AF-A0A9E6AGA4-F1
#
_entry.id   AF-A0A9E6AGA4-F1
#
_cell.length_a   1.000
_cell.length_b   1.000
_cell.length_c   1.000
_cell.angle_alpha   90.00
_cell.angle_beta   90.00
_cell.angle_gamma   90.00
#
_symmetry.space_group_name_H-M   'P 1'
#
loop_
_entity.id
_entity.type
_entity.pdbx_description
1 polymer ?
#
loop_
_entity_poly.entity_id
_entity_poly.type
_entity_poly.pdbx_seq_one_letter_code
_entity_poly.pdbx_strand_id
1 'polypeptide(L)'
;MKSVSSDLSESIGRLSSAVRATERRIVSSELLRRLGAWAPWLPAYVGFCVVLFKYGDLSVDARTRWLVGGLGVLFGLLLALVQVLRIRRPAAHGAAILDRHHGLAGRVGNALAFYALPPQERTPLMQAAVEDATAHAHLLDPRAATPIRLPGRLLGAFLIGLGVFGLTKLPEPQEEVPQVVAPPLPPAQLLSDDDLELFGELAGEFDAESDDPELASAVRGFNQLVEDIAARKLDRPEAFRRMAELEKRALADADLESQALDEGLESIAKALEQSPLTRKAAEAIKTDRLKDAEKAFRDLAAKLKKKRGVNKAQLERLRSALEKAGTRSQARMKYLDAKRAELADREKRLLKQKSQDAKSRATNQKERQKNRRRLRRLDRQRRAAKRAQEKLSQVDRDLQKAARDLMKDLDLGAEDLESAAQDINRAARDRMTAKEKKSLKKRLEQMRQLLRQQGASGKERMRRQMKFGKRARGGKPGSGKGRGKARLSFGAGAGGVQIPMAGSGSQSGSQQGQGRGQGGGDQWGAGHDPNLKGEATRFKYKTQDVTAAGVDTGEGQASAEVVYSAAERGFTGRGYKKVFVDYQTVAEEVLARDQVPPGYEFYVRRYFQLIRPRE
;
A
#
# COMPACT_ATOMS: atom_id res chain seq x y z
N MET A 1 -73.05 -33.80 -47.26
CA MET A 1 -72.09 -32.87 -47.92
C MET A 1 -71.01 -32.32 -46.99
N LYS A 2 -71.26 -32.04 -45.69
CA LYS A 2 -70.22 -31.50 -44.77
C LYS A 2 -69.11 -32.49 -44.37
N SER A 3 -69.37 -33.81 -44.33
CA SER A 3 -68.36 -34.83 -44.01
C SER A 3 -67.38 -35.11 -45.15
N VAL A 4 -67.82 -35.07 -46.41
CA VAL A 4 -66.95 -35.31 -47.59
C VAL A 4 -65.95 -34.17 -47.78
N SER A 5 -66.33 -32.93 -47.44
CA SER A 5 -65.44 -31.77 -47.53
C SER A 5 -64.31 -31.79 -46.48
N SER A 6 -64.54 -32.37 -45.29
CA SER A 6 -63.51 -32.45 -44.25
C SER A 6 -62.43 -33.48 -44.62
N ASP A 7 -62.83 -34.64 -45.14
CA ASP A 7 -61.89 -35.72 -45.52
C ASP A 7 -61.01 -35.32 -46.72
N LEU A 8 -61.56 -34.55 -47.66
CA LEU A 8 -60.80 -33.99 -48.77
C LEU A 8 -59.77 -32.94 -48.31
N SER A 9 -60.12 -32.12 -47.32
CA SER A 9 -59.19 -31.11 -46.77
C SER A 9 -58.02 -31.75 -46.01
N GLU A 10 -58.26 -32.85 -45.29
CA GLU A 10 -57.23 -33.57 -44.55
C GLU A 10 -56.26 -34.28 -45.50
N SER A 11 -56.78 -34.94 -46.54
CA SER A 11 -55.97 -35.65 -47.54
C SER A 11 -55.10 -34.69 -48.38
N ILE A 12 -55.59 -33.50 -48.70
CA ILE A 12 -54.77 -32.44 -49.33
C ILE A 12 -53.75 -31.86 -48.36
N GLY A 13 -54.10 -31.76 -47.07
CA GLY A 13 -53.16 -31.48 -46.00
C GLY A 13 -51.96 -32.43 -46.03
N ARG A 14 -52.21 -33.74 -46.17
CA ARG A 14 -51.18 -34.77 -46.31
C ARG A 14 -50.34 -34.60 -47.58
N LEU A 15 -50.96 -34.38 -48.74
CA LEU A 15 -50.24 -34.08 -50.00
C LEU A 15 -49.30 -32.87 -49.86
N SER A 16 -49.82 -31.75 -49.33
CA SER A 16 -49.04 -30.53 -49.13
C SER A 16 -47.89 -30.71 -48.13
N SER A 17 -48.07 -31.59 -47.14
CA SER A 17 -47.03 -31.91 -46.16
C SER A 17 -45.92 -32.77 -46.77
N ALA A 18 -46.26 -33.73 -47.63
CA ALA A 18 -45.31 -34.57 -48.34
C ALA A 18 -44.47 -33.75 -49.33
N VAL A 19 -45.10 -32.82 -50.06
CA VAL A 19 -44.39 -31.89 -50.95
C VAL A 19 -43.45 -30.97 -50.17
N ARG A 20 -43.92 -30.35 -49.07
CA ARG A 20 -43.07 -29.50 -48.21
C ARG A 20 -41.92 -30.28 -47.55
N ALA A 21 -42.15 -31.52 -47.15
CA ALA A 21 -41.11 -32.39 -46.60
C ALA A 21 -40.03 -32.70 -47.65
N THR A 22 -40.42 -32.95 -48.89
CA THR A 22 -39.51 -33.17 -50.02
C THR A 22 -38.71 -31.89 -50.31
N GLU A 23 -39.34 -30.72 -50.33
CA GLU A 23 -38.63 -29.44 -50.53
C GLU A 23 -37.57 -29.16 -49.46
N ARG A 24 -37.92 -29.37 -48.18
CA ARG A 24 -36.97 -29.24 -47.07
C ARG A 24 -35.80 -30.21 -47.18
N ARG A 25 -36.05 -31.44 -47.66
CA ARG A 25 -35.01 -32.45 -47.91
C ARG A 25 -34.08 -32.08 -49.04
N ILE A 26 -34.59 -31.46 -50.11
CA ILE A 26 -33.76 -30.94 -51.20
C ILE A 26 -32.89 -29.78 -50.70
N VAL A 27 -33.46 -28.84 -49.94
CA VAL A 27 -32.68 -27.73 -49.35
C VAL A 27 -31.56 -28.27 -48.45
N SER A 28 -31.88 -29.22 -47.56
CA SER A 28 -30.90 -29.80 -46.65
C SER A 28 -29.82 -30.60 -47.37
N SER A 29 -30.15 -31.37 -48.41
CA SER A 29 -29.17 -32.12 -49.20
C SER A 29 -28.19 -31.19 -49.96
N GLU A 30 -28.69 -30.11 -50.57
CA GLU A 30 -27.86 -29.13 -51.29
C GLU A 30 -26.99 -28.32 -50.33
N LEU A 31 -27.53 -27.97 -49.16
CA LEU A 31 -26.80 -27.32 -48.09
C LEU A 31 -25.69 -28.22 -47.54
N LEU A 32 -25.96 -29.50 -47.31
CA LEU A 32 -24.95 -30.49 -46.90
C LEU A 32 -23.86 -30.67 -47.97
N ARG A 33 -24.22 -30.68 -49.25
CA ARG A 33 -23.24 -30.79 -50.35
C ARG A 33 -22.33 -29.57 -50.43
N ARG A 34 -22.89 -28.36 -50.33
CA ARG A 34 -22.12 -27.10 -50.39
C ARG A 34 -21.30 -26.89 -49.13
N LEU A 35 -21.84 -27.14 -47.95
CA LEU A 35 -21.07 -27.12 -46.71
C LEU A 35 -19.95 -28.17 -46.74
N GLY A 36 -20.20 -29.38 -47.26
CA GLY A 36 -19.18 -30.41 -47.41
C GLY A 36 -18.02 -30.04 -48.34
N ALA A 37 -18.21 -29.11 -49.28
CA ALA A 37 -17.14 -28.59 -50.12
C ALA A 37 -16.22 -27.59 -49.38
N TRP A 38 -16.80 -26.82 -48.44
CA TRP A 38 -16.07 -25.80 -47.69
C TRP A 38 -15.58 -26.25 -46.30
N ALA A 39 -16.19 -27.32 -45.76
CA ALA A 39 -15.89 -27.88 -44.45
C ALA A 39 -14.41 -28.20 -44.17
N PRO A 40 -13.62 -28.79 -45.09
CA PRO A 40 -12.22 -29.13 -44.79
C PRO A 40 -11.29 -27.92 -44.70
N TRP A 41 -11.65 -26.77 -45.29
CA TRP A 41 -10.79 -25.57 -45.29
C TRP A 41 -10.70 -24.90 -43.93
N LEU A 42 -11.76 -24.98 -43.12
CA LEU A 42 -11.79 -24.38 -41.80
C LEU A 42 -10.82 -25.06 -40.80
N PRO A 43 -10.84 -26.38 -40.59
CA PRO A 43 -9.86 -27.04 -39.72
C PRO A 43 -8.44 -26.99 -40.30
N ALA A 44 -8.28 -27.00 -41.63
CA ALA A 44 -6.96 -26.81 -42.26
C ALA A 44 -6.37 -25.42 -41.93
N TYR A 45 -7.17 -24.36 -42.00
CA TYR A 45 -6.76 -23.02 -41.64
C TYR A 45 -6.41 -22.90 -40.15
N VAL A 46 -7.23 -23.48 -39.27
CA VAL A 46 -6.97 -23.48 -37.82
C VAL A 46 -5.70 -24.27 -37.50
N GLY A 47 -5.50 -25.43 -38.13
CA GLY A 47 -4.28 -26.23 -37.98
C GLY A 47 -3.03 -25.47 -38.40
N PHE A 48 -3.08 -24.78 -39.53
CA PHE A 48 -1.99 -23.94 -40.01
C PHE A 48 -1.65 -22.81 -39.02
N CYS A 49 -2.66 -22.15 -38.45
CA CYS A 49 -2.45 -21.15 -37.40
C CYS A 49 -1.79 -21.76 -36.16
N VAL A 50 -2.26 -22.91 -35.67
CA VAL A 50 -1.69 -23.57 -34.48
C VAL A 50 -0.21 -23.91 -34.70
N VAL A 51 0.16 -24.44 -35.87
CA VAL A 51 1.56 -24.73 -36.20
C VAL A 51 2.40 -23.45 -36.23
N LEU A 52 1.93 -22.38 -36.87
CA LEU A 52 2.64 -21.11 -36.90
C LEU A 52 2.78 -20.46 -35.51
N PHE A 53 1.77 -20.58 -34.65
CA PHE A 53 1.82 -20.02 -33.30
C PHE A 53 2.75 -20.81 -32.37
N LYS A 54 2.87 -22.12 -32.59
CA LYS A 54 3.67 -23.02 -31.74
C LYS A 54 5.12 -23.14 -32.18
N TYR A 55 5.39 -23.03 -33.48
CA TYR A 55 6.73 -23.25 -34.06
C TYR A 55 7.29 -22.04 -34.80
N GLY A 56 6.55 -20.94 -34.90
CA GLY A 56 6.98 -19.74 -35.61
C GLY A 56 7.29 -18.58 -34.67
N ASP A 57 8.47 -17.97 -34.83
CA ASP A 57 8.82 -16.67 -34.25
C ASP A 57 8.11 -15.53 -35.00
N LEU A 58 6.77 -15.53 -34.93
CA LEU A 58 5.96 -14.49 -35.55
C LEU A 58 5.88 -13.26 -34.64
N SER A 59 6.29 -12.12 -35.20
CA SER A 59 6.10 -10.79 -34.63
C SER A 59 4.61 -10.49 -34.36
N VAL A 60 4.34 -9.59 -33.42
CA VAL A 60 2.97 -9.23 -32.99
C VAL A 60 2.09 -8.76 -34.17
N ASP A 61 2.70 -8.11 -35.16
CA ASP A 61 2.02 -7.63 -36.36
C ASP A 61 1.68 -8.77 -37.34
N ALA A 62 2.47 -9.84 -37.36
CA ALA A 62 2.14 -11.03 -38.16
C ALA A 62 0.97 -11.80 -37.54
N ARG A 63 0.93 -11.91 -36.19
CA ARG A 63 -0.13 -12.61 -35.45
C ARG A 63 -1.52 -11.99 -35.67
N THR A 64 -1.61 -10.66 -35.73
CA THR A 64 -2.88 -9.95 -35.98
C THR A 64 -3.39 -10.14 -37.40
N ARG A 65 -2.51 -10.19 -38.42
CA ARG A 65 -2.91 -10.44 -39.81
C ARG A 65 -3.52 -11.83 -40.02
N TRP A 66 -2.98 -12.85 -39.36
CA TRP A 66 -3.53 -14.21 -39.41
C TRP A 66 -4.89 -14.32 -38.68
N LEU A 67 -5.11 -13.59 -37.58
CA LEU A 67 -6.44 -13.55 -36.96
C LEU A 67 -7.50 -12.89 -37.87
N VAL A 68 -7.13 -11.85 -38.61
CA VAL A 68 -8.02 -11.21 -39.59
C VAL A 68 -8.32 -12.14 -40.77
N GLY A 69 -7.35 -12.94 -41.21
CA GLY A 69 -7.56 -13.95 -42.26
C GLY A 69 -8.61 -15.01 -41.87
N GLY A 70 -8.63 -15.43 -40.60
CA GLY A 70 -9.61 -16.40 -40.09
C GLY A 70 -11.06 -15.90 -40.12
N LEU A 71 -11.25 -14.60 -39.87
CA LEU A 71 -12.55 -13.94 -40.02
C LEU A 71 -13.03 -13.95 -41.49
N GLY A 72 -12.10 -13.85 -42.46
CA GLY A 72 -12.43 -13.94 -43.89
C GLY A 72 -12.97 -15.32 -44.30
N VAL A 73 -12.39 -16.40 -43.78
CA VAL A 73 -12.86 -17.78 -44.05
C VAL A 73 -14.26 -18.02 -43.48
N LEU A 74 -14.53 -17.52 -42.27
CA LEU A 74 -15.86 -17.56 -41.65
C LEU A 74 -16.89 -16.76 -42.44
N PHE A 75 -16.50 -15.59 -42.96
CA PHE A 75 -17.37 -14.77 -43.79
C PHE A 75 -17.70 -15.44 -45.13
N GLY A 76 -16.73 -16.13 -45.75
CA GLY A 76 -16.97 -16.92 -46.97
C GLY A 76 -17.97 -18.06 -46.77
N LEU A 77 -17.88 -18.78 -45.64
CA LEU A 77 -18.85 -19.82 -45.27
C LEU A 77 -20.26 -19.23 -45.07
N LEU A 78 -20.36 -18.06 -44.46
CA LEU A 78 -21.63 -17.37 -44.24
C LEU A 78 -22.25 -16.89 -45.56
N LEU A 79 -21.44 -16.35 -46.49
CA LEU A 79 -21.92 -15.99 -47.83
C LEU A 79 -22.40 -17.20 -48.63
N ALA A 80 -21.72 -18.34 -48.53
CA ALA A 80 -22.16 -19.59 -49.17
C ALA A 80 -23.51 -20.06 -48.61
N LEU A 81 -23.74 -19.93 -47.29
CA LEU A 81 -25.02 -20.23 -46.66
C LEU A 81 -26.14 -19.30 -47.14
N VAL A 82 -25.87 -17.99 -47.18
CA VAL A 82 -26.83 -16.98 -47.67
C VAL A 82 -27.19 -17.20 -49.14
N GLN A 83 -26.19 -17.53 -49.98
CA GLN A 83 -26.41 -17.88 -51.39
C GLN A 83 -27.38 -19.05 -51.55
N VAL A 84 -27.26 -20.10 -50.74
CA VAL A 84 -28.16 -21.28 -50.79
C VAL A 84 -29.58 -20.92 -50.41
N LEU A 85 -29.75 -20.08 -49.39
CA LEU A 85 -31.07 -19.62 -48.93
C LEU A 85 -31.74 -18.66 -49.92
N ARG A 86 -30.95 -17.98 -50.77
CA ARG A 86 -31.44 -16.97 -51.73
C ARG A 86 -31.79 -17.52 -53.12
N ILE A 87 -31.48 -18.78 -53.40
CA ILE A 87 -31.87 -19.43 -54.67
C ILE A 87 -33.39 -19.55 -54.72
N ARG A 88 -34.04 -18.67 -55.50
CA ARG A 88 -35.48 -18.77 -55.79
C ARG A 88 -35.73 -20.09 -56.53
N ARG A 89 -36.62 -20.92 -55.97
CA ARG A 89 -37.03 -22.17 -56.60
C ARG A 89 -38.41 -21.99 -57.24
N PRO A 90 -38.64 -22.59 -58.43
CA PRO A 90 -39.94 -22.53 -59.06
C PRO A 90 -40.99 -23.20 -58.16
N ALA A 91 -42.20 -22.62 -58.14
CA ALA A 91 -43.34 -23.20 -57.43
C ALA A 91 -43.56 -24.64 -57.93
N ALA A 92 -43.82 -25.59 -57.01
CA ALA A 92 -44.05 -27.01 -57.28
C ALA A 92 -42.81 -27.88 -57.61
N HIS A 93 -41.58 -27.44 -57.34
CA HIS A 93 -40.39 -28.28 -57.54
C HIS A 93 -40.40 -29.57 -56.69
N GLY A 94 -40.92 -29.51 -55.46
CA GLY A 94 -41.09 -30.70 -54.62
C GLY A 94 -42.14 -31.68 -55.14
N ALA A 95 -43.23 -31.17 -55.74
CA ALA A 95 -44.29 -31.99 -56.32
C ALA A 95 -43.79 -32.71 -57.57
N ALA A 96 -43.04 -32.04 -58.44
CA ALA A 96 -42.47 -32.63 -59.65
C ALA A 96 -41.50 -33.80 -59.37
N ILE A 97 -40.69 -33.72 -58.31
CA ILE A 97 -39.77 -34.80 -57.93
C ILE A 97 -40.54 -36.00 -57.36
N LEU A 98 -41.57 -35.72 -56.57
CA LEU A 98 -42.42 -36.75 -55.99
C LEU A 98 -43.23 -37.48 -57.07
N ASP A 99 -43.79 -36.73 -58.02
CA ASP A 99 -44.50 -37.28 -59.18
C ASP A 99 -43.59 -38.15 -60.06
N ARG A 100 -42.34 -37.74 -60.28
CA ARG A 100 -41.36 -38.54 -61.05
C ARG A 100 -40.95 -39.81 -60.33
N HIS A 101 -40.75 -39.76 -59.01
CA HIS A 101 -40.32 -40.93 -58.24
C HIS A 101 -41.44 -41.99 -58.16
N HIS A 102 -42.69 -41.57 -58.02
CA HIS A 102 -43.84 -42.46 -57.88
C HIS A 102 -44.59 -42.71 -59.21
N GLY A 103 -44.10 -42.19 -60.34
CA GLY A 103 -44.70 -42.40 -61.67
C GLY A 103 -46.07 -41.72 -61.86
N LEU A 104 -46.39 -40.68 -61.09
CA LEU A 104 -47.71 -40.06 -61.03
C LEU A 104 -47.96 -38.98 -62.11
N ALA A 105 -47.05 -38.84 -63.08
CA ALA A 105 -47.22 -38.01 -64.29
C ALA A 105 -47.76 -36.57 -64.06
N GLY A 106 -47.42 -35.94 -62.92
CA GLY A 106 -47.84 -34.56 -62.60
C GLY A 106 -49.13 -34.43 -61.78
N ARG A 107 -49.73 -35.55 -61.34
CA ARG A 107 -50.99 -35.55 -60.57
C ARG A 107 -50.88 -34.76 -59.27
N VAL A 108 -49.79 -34.88 -58.52
CA VAL A 108 -49.62 -34.16 -57.25
C VAL A 108 -49.46 -32.65 -57.48
N GLY A 109 -48.67 -32.26 -58.48
CA GLY A 109 -48.51 -30.86 -58.88
C GLY A 109 -49.82 -30.22 -59.32
N ASN A 110 -50.56 -30.90 -60.21
CA ASN A 110 -51.83 -30.42 -60.75
C ASN A 110 -52.91 -30.33 -59.66
N ALA A 111 -53.02 -31.32 -58.78
CA ALA A 111 -54.00 -31.30 -57.70
C ALA A 111 -53.77 -30.14 -56.72
N LEU A 112 -52.51 -29.85 -56.36
CA LEU A 112 -52.20 -28.70 -55.51
C LEU A 112 -52.47 -27.37 -56.21
N ALA A 113 -52.23 -27.28 -57.52
CA ALA A 113 -52.55 -26.08 -58.32
C ALA A 113 -54.06 -25.86 -58.43
N PHE A 114 -54.84 -26.91 -58.72
CA PHE A 114 -56.30 -26.85 -58.82
C PHE A 114 -56.97 -26.58 -57.48
N TYR A 115 -56.42 -27.13 -56.39
CA TYR A 115 -56.91 -26.83 -55.05
C TYR A 115 -56.58 -25.39 -54.59
N ALA A 116 -55.59 -24.72 -55.20
CA ALA A 116 -55.32 -23.33 -54.89
C ALA A 116 -56.39 -22.37 -55.44
N LEU A 117 -57.18 -22.80 -56.45
CA LEU A 117 -58.28 -22.01 -57.01
C LEU A 117 -59.50 -22.01 -56.08
N PRO A 118 -60.29 -20.91 -56.01
CA PRO A 118 -61.56 -20.87 -55.29
C PRO A 118 -62.52 -21.97 -55.78
N PRO A 119 -63.39 -22.53 -54.90
CA PRO A 119 -64.28 -23.63 -55.26
C PRO A 119 -65.27 -23.26 -56.38
N GLN A 120 -65.61 -21.98 -56.57
CA GLN A 120 -66.48 -21.54 -57.65
C GLN A 120 -65.81 -21.59 -59.04
N GLU A 121 -64.48 -21.60 -59.10
CA GLU A 121 -63.70 -21.58 -60.35
C GLU A 121 -63.22 -22.98 -60.77
N ARG A 122 -63.48 -24.01 -59.94
CA ARG A 122 -63.05 -25.37 -60.23
C ARG A 122 -64.04 -26.05 -61.16
N THR A 123 -63.56 -26.46 -62.32
CA THR A 123 -64.34 -27.33 -63.22
C THR A 123 -64.53 -28.72 -62.58
N PRO A 124 -65.58 -29.47 -62.95
CA PRO A 124 -65.77 -30.85 -62.48
C PRO A 124 -64.56 -31.75 -62.75
N LEU A 125 -63.85 -31.52 -63.88
CA LEU A 125 -62.61 -32.22 -64.22
C LEU A 125 -61.47 -31.90 -63.24
N MET A 126 -61.32 -30.62 -62.85
CA MET A 126 -60.32 -30.21 -61.85
C MET A 126 -60.63 -30.82 -60.49
N GLN A 127 -61.89 -30.93 -60.11
CA GLN A 127 -62.29 -31.57 -58.86
C GLN A 127 -62.02 -33.08 -58.88
N ALA A 128 -62.33 -33.77 -59.98
CA ALA A 128 -61.98 -35.17 -60.17
C ALA A 128 -60.47 -35.41 -60.13
N ALA A 129 -59.66 -34.52 -60.70
CA ALA A 129 -58.20 -34.60 -60.65
C ALA A 129 -57.63 -34.42 -59.22
N VAL A 130 -58.27 -33.58 -58.41
CA VAL A 130 -57.91 -33.41 -56.99
C VAL A 130 -58.26 -34.67 -56.19
N GLU A 131 -59.46 -35.23 -56.40
CA GLU A 131 -59.92 -36.47 -55.74
C GLU A 131 -59.07 -37.69 -56.15
N ASP A 132 -58.66 -37.79 -57.41
CA ASP A 132 -57.76 -38.83 -57.90
C ASP A 132 -56.36 -38.72 -57.26
N ALA A 133 -55.80 -37.52 -57.16
CA ALA A 133 -54.50 -37.33 -56.54
C ALA A 133 -54.51 -37.59 -55.02
N THR A 134 -55.61 -37.28 -54.33
CA THR A 134 -55.74 -37.56 -52.89
C THR A 134 -55.87 -39.05 -52.60
N ALA A 135 -56.47 -39.83 -53.50
CA ALA A 135 -56.48 -41.30 -53.39
C ALA A 135 -55.06 -41.89 -53.34
N HIS A 136 -54.11 -41.28 -54.07
CA HIS A 136 -52.71 -41.71 -54.13
C HIS A 136 -51.83 -41.08 -53.03
N ALA A 137 -52.36 -40.23 -52.15
CA ALA A 137 -51.59 -39.49 -51.15
C ALA A 137 -50.85 -40.38 -50.14
N HIS A 138 -51.38 -41.58 -49.87
CA HIS A 138 -50.79 -42.54 -48.93
C HIS A 138 -49.56 -43.27 -49.48
N LEU A 139 -49.37 -43.29 -50.80
CA LEU A 139 -48.23 -43.93 -51.48
C LEU A 139 -47.00 -43.02 -51.57
N LEU A 140 -47.14 -41.75 -51.19
CA LEU A 140 -46.10 -40.74 -51.33
C LEU A 140 -45.08 -40.85 -50.20
N ASP A 141 -43.82 -41.07 -50.56
CA ASP A 141 -42.74 -41.21 -49.59
C ASP A 141 -41.60 -40.19 -49.83
N PRO A 142 -41.63 -39.04 -49.13
CA PRO A 142 -40.61 -37.99 -49.27
C PRO A 142 -39.18 -38.44 -48.99
N ARG A 143 -39.01 -39.50 -48.18
CA ARG A 143 -37.69 -40.01 -47.79
C ARG A 143 -37.04 -40.80 -48.92
N ALA A 144 -37.83 -41.62 -49.62
CA ALA A 144 -37.37 -42.41 -50.75
C ALA A 144 -37.06 -41.52 -51.97
N ALA A 145 -37.92 -40.52 -52.22
CA ALA A 145 -37.75 -39.61 -53.35
C ALA A 145 -36.50 -38.71 -53.25
N THR A 146 -36.07 -38.34 -52.03
CA THR A 146 -34.92 -37.46 -51.81
C THR A 146 -34.03 -37.96 -50.65
N PRO A 147 -33.17 -38.96 -50.91
CA PRO A 147 -32.27 -39.50 -49.88
C PRO A 147 -31.16 -38.49 -49.56
N ILE A 148 -31.03 -38.13 -48.28
CA ILE A 148 -29.96 -37.26 -47.80
C ILE A 148 -28.70 -38.12 -47.65
N ARG A 149 -27.72 -37.93 -48.54
CA ARG A 149 -26.40 -38.58 -48.43
C ARG A 149 -25.43 -37.64 -47.72
N LEU A 150 -24.79 -38.12 -46.65
CA LEU A 150 -23.69 -37.42 -45.99
C LEU A 150 -22.45 -37.47 -46.90
N PRO A 151 -21.91 -36.33 -47.37
CA PRO A 151 -20.70 -36.33 -48.17
C PRO A 151 -19.50 -36.77 -47.31
N GLY A 152 -18.72 -37.73 -47.80
CA GLY A 152 -17.54 -38.25 -47.09
C GLY A 152 -16.48 -37.19 -46.73
N ARG A 153 -16.50 -36.04 -47.41
CA ARG A 153 -15.66 -34.88 -47.08
C ARG A 153 -15.91 -34.29 -45.69
N LEU A 154 -17.14 -34.42 -45.16
CA LEU A 154 -17.44 -33.99 -43.79
C LEU A 154 -16.73 -34.85 -42.75
N LEU A 155 -16.64 -36.16 -43.00
CA LEU A 155 -15.88 -37.08 -42.17
C LEU A 155 -14.38 -36.75 -42.24
N GLY A 156 -13.86 -36.43 -43.43
CA GLY A 156 -12.50 -35.94 -43.59
C GLY A 156 -12.22 -34.66 -42.79
N ALA A 157 -13.12 -33.66 -42.84
CA ALA A 157 -13.00 -32.43 -42.08
C ALA A 157 -13.02 -32.68 -40.55
N PHE A 158 -13.86 -33.61 -40.09
CA PHE A 158 -13.92 -34.01 -38.69
C PHE A 158 -12.60 -34.64 -38.22
N LEU A 159 -12.03 -35.57 -39.00
CA LEU A 159 -10.74 -36.19 -38.69
C LEU A 159 -9.58 -35.18 -38.66
N ILE A 160 -9.55 -34.23 -39.61
CA ILE A 160 -8.55 -33.15 -39.60
C ILE A 160 -8.69 -32.29 -38.33
N GLY A 161 -9.93 -31.93 -37.96
CA GLY A 161 -10.19 -31.17 -36.73
C GLY A 161 -9.69 -31.89 -35.48
N LEU A 162 -9.85 -33.22 -35.42
CA LEU A 162 -9.36 -34.05 -34.32
C LEU A 162 -7.82 -34.09 -34.26
N GLY A 163 -7.15 -34.17 -35.42
CA GLY A 163 -5.70 -34.05 -35.53
C GLY A 163 -5.16 -32.70 -35.05
N VAL A 164 -5.82 -31.60 -35.45
CA VAL A 164 -5.46 -30.24 -34.98
C VAL A 164 -5.63 -30.11 -33.47
N PHE A 165 -6.70 -30.68 -32.90
CA PHE A 165 -6.89 -30.72 -31.46
C PHE A 165 -5.76 -31.48 -30.75
N GLY A 166 -5.32 -32.62 -31.30
CA GLY A 166 -4.16 -33.37 -30.81
C GLY A 166 -2.86 -32.53 -30.80
N LEU A 167 -2.61 -31.74 -31.84
CA LEU A 167 -1.44 -30.85 -31.92
C LEU A 167 -1.37 -29.81 -30.78
N THR A 168 -2.52 -29.36 -30.28
CA THR A 168 -2.58 -28.44 -29.13
C THR A 168 -2.17 -29.10 -27.80
N LYS A 169 -2.17 -30.44 -27.73
CA LYS A 169 -1.83 -31.20 -26.52
C LYS A 169 -0.39 -31.69 -26.46
N LEU A 170 0.36 -31.61 -27.58
CA LEU A 170 1.78 -31.95 -27.56
C LEU A 170 2.55 -30.96 -26.65
N PRO A 171 3.41 -31.45 -25.74
CA PRO A 171 4.25 -30.59 -24.90
C PRO A 171 5.17 -29.73 -25.77
N GLU A 172 5.36 -28.48 -25.35
CA GLU A 172 6.23 -27.52 -26.03
C GLU A 172 7.69 -27.89 -25.75
N PRO A 173 8.60 -27.90 -26.74
CA PRO A 173 10.02 -28.10 -26.50
C PRO A 173 10.52 -26.95 -25.62
N GLN A 174 10.79 -27.23 -24.35
CA GLN A 174 11.50 -26.29 -23.51
C GLN A 174 12.96 -26.28 -23.98
N GLU A 175 13.37 -25.20 -24.65
CA GLU A 175 14.79 -24.85 -24.68
C GLU A 175 15.23 -24.66 -23.22
N GLU A 176 16.02 -25.59 -22.72
CA GLU A 176 16.76 -25.43 -21.47
C GLU A 176 17.79 -24.31 -21.69
N VAL A 177 17.34 -23.07 -21.53
CA VAL A 177 18.26 -21.95 -21.34
C VAL A 177 18.97 -22.26 -20.02
N PRO A 178 20.30 -22.48 -19.99
CA PRO A 178 21.00 -22.74 -18.74
C PRO A 178 20.75 -21.54 -17.82
N GLN A 179 20.01 -21.78 -16.75
CA GLN A 179 19.87 -20.81 -15.68
C GLN A 179 21.24 -20.67 -15.06
N VAL A 180 21.94 -19.58 -15.38
CA VAL A 180 22.96 -19.06 -14.46
C VAL A 180 22.20 -18.72 -13.19
N VAL A 181 22.18 -19.67 -12.25
CA VAL A 181 21.75 -19.41 -10.89
C VAL A 181 22.75 -18.41 -10.36
N ALA A 182 22.42 -17.13 -10.46
CA ALA A 182 23.13 -16.10 -9.73
C ALA A 182 23.21 -16.60 -8.28
N PRO A 183 24.39 -16.61 -7.64
CA PRO A 183 24.49 -16.98 -6.25
C PRO A 183 23.42 -16.21 -5.47
N PRO A 184 22.70 -16.86 -4.53
CA PRO A 184 21.67 -16.18 -3.76
C PRO A 184 22.29 -14.92 -3.20
N LEU A 185 21.76 -13.77 -3.62
CA LEU A 185 22.17 -12.48 -3.09
C LEU A 185 22.18 -12.61 -1.56
N PRO A 186 23.27 -12.24 -0.87
CA PRO A 186 23.29 -12.28 0.58
C PRO A 186 22.05 -11.55 1.11
N PRO A 187 21.37 -12.09 2.14
CA PRO A 187 20.15 -11.50 2.65
C PRO A 187 20.42 -10.03 2.95
N ALA A 188 19.59 -9.16 2.36
CA ALA A 188 19.78 -7.72 2.46
C ALA A 188 19.91 -7.33 3.95
N GLN A 189 21.07 -6.79 4.32
CA GLN A 189 21.37 -6.44 5.70
C GLN A 189 20.32 -5.45 6.22
N LEU A 190 19.77 -5.73 7.42
CA LEU A 190 18.69 -4.91 7.99
C LEU A 190 19.16 -3.54 8.48
N LEU A 191 20.41 -3.45 8.93
CA LEU A 191 21.14 -2.25 9.34
C LEU A 191 22.58 -2.43 8.88
N SER A 192 23.31 -1.34 8.60
CA SER A 192 24.75 -1.43 8.34
C SER A 192 25.50 -1.80 9.62
N ASP A 193 26.69 -2.37 9.49
CA ASP A 193 27.54 -2.71 10.65
C ASP A 193 27.79 -1.49 11.55
N ASP A 194 27.93 -0.31 10.94
CA ASP A 194 28.09 0.98 11.63
C ASP A 194 26.86 1.36 12.46
N ASP A 195 25.67 1.13 11.90
CA ASP A 195 24.43 1.45 12.60
C ASP A 195 24.25 0.46 13.77
N LEU A 196 24.69 -0.80 13.62
CA LEU A 196 24.66 -1.82 14.67
C LEU A 196 25.65 -1.53 15.80
N GLU A 197 26.87 -1.10 15.47
CA GLU A 197 27.86 -0.66 16.45
C GLU A 197 27.34 0.55 17.23
N LEU A 198 26.77 1.55 16.54
CA LEU A 198 26.14 2.70 17.19
C LEU A 198 25.03 2.27 18.17
N PHE A 199 24.14 1.37 17.75
CA PHE A 199 23.08 0.89 18.66
C PHE A 199 23.61 0.00 19.78
N GLY A 200 24.73 -0.69 19.58
CA GLY A 200 25.44 -1.45 20.62
C GLY A 200 26.07 -0.54 21.68
N GLU A 201 26.75 0.52 21.26
CA GLU A 201 27.29 1.54 22.17
C GLU A 201 26.17 2.25 22.94
N LEU A 202 25.11 2.66 22.21
CA LEU A 202 23.92 3.26 22.83
C LEU A 202 23.16 2.26 23.73
N ALA A 203 23.24 0.96 23.49
CA ALA A 203 22.71 -0.05 24.40
C ALA A 203 23.51 -0.08 25.71
N GLY A 204 24.84 0.03 25.62
CA GLY A 204 25.75 0.06 26.77
C GLY A 204 25.61 1.29 27.67
N GLU A 205 25.09 2.41 27.15
CA GLU A 205 24.83 3.62 27.94
C GLU A 205 23.67 3.47 28.94
N PHE A 206 22.82 2.44 28.80
CA PHE A 206 21.80 2.16 29.79
C PHE A 206 22.38 1.26 30.87
N ASP A 207 22.53 1.82 32.06
CA ASP A 207 23.10 1.10 33.20
C ASP A 207 22.26 -0.15 33.51
N ALA A 208 22.84 -1.33 33.37
CA ALA A 208 22.18 -2.59 33.71
C ALA A 208 21.87 -2.70 35.21
N GLU A 209 22.48 -1.81 36.02
CA GLU A 209 22.30 -1.65 37.47
C GLU A 209 21.06 -0.84 37.88
N SER A 210 20.16 -0.48 36.96
CA SER A 210 18.90 0.17 37.36
C SER A 210 18.10 -0.68 38.36
N ASP A 211 17.72 -0.10 39.50
CA ASP A 211 16.91 -0.74 40.55
C ASP A 211 15.49 -1.14 40.05
N ASP A 212 15.04 -0.61 38.91
CA ASP A 212 13.71 -0.89 38.34
C ASP A 212 13.72 -2.15 37.46
N PRO A 213 13.05 -3.24 37.87
CA PRO A 213 13.01 -4.48 37.09
C PRO A 213 12.37 -4.30 35.72
N GLU A 214 11.43 -3.36 35.55
CA GLU A 214 10.82 -3.09 34.25
C GLU A 214 11.83 -2.49 33.27
N LEU A 215 12.58 -1.48 33.70
CA LEU A 215 13.60 -0.85 32.87
C LEU A 215 14.72 -1.85 32.52
N ALA A 216 15.21 -2.60 33.50
CA ALA A 216 16.24 -3.62 33.29
C ALA A 216 15.79 -4.68 32.25
N SER A 217 14.53 -5.10 32.31
CA SER A 217 13.96 -6.03 31.31
C SER A 217 13.86 -5.41 29.91
N ALA A 218 13.56 -4.11 29.82
CA ALA A 218 13.45 -3.38 28.58
C ALA A 218 14.82 -3.18 27.91
N VAL A 219 15.84 -2.86 28.71
CA VAL A 219 17.24 -2.73 28.26
C VAL A 219 17.73 -4.08 27.73
N ARG A 220 17.56 -5.18 28.49
CA ARG A 220 17.92 -6.53 28.02
C ARG A 220 17.21 -6.89 26.72
N GLY A 221 15.90 -6.61 26.61
CA GLY A 221 15.14 -6.85 25.39
C GLY A 221 15.58 -6.00 24.20
N PHE A 222 16.07 -4.78 24.44
CA PHE A 222 16.66 -3.93 23.41
C PHE A 222 18.02 -4.47 22.95
N ASN A 223 18.90 -4.85 23.89
CA ASN A 223 20.22 -5.40 23.57
C ASN A 223 20.10 -6.68 22.76
N GLN A 224 19.21 -7.59 23.19
CA GLN A 224 18.93 -8.82 22.45
C GLN A 224 18.35 -8.56 21.04
N LEU A 225 17.54 -7.49 20.88
CA LEU A 225 17.06 -7.09 19.56
C LEU A 225 18.21 -6.61 18.66
N VAL A 226 19.13 -5.79 19.18
CA VAL A 226 20.31 -5.33 18.43
C VAL A 226 21.19 -6.52 18.03
N GLU A 227 21.48 -7.42 18.97
CA GLU A 227 22.27 -8.62 18.75
C GLU A 227 21.63 -9.55 17.71
N ASP A 228 20.33 -9.82 17.80
CA ASP A 228 19.70 -10.72 16.85
C ASP A 228 19.58 -10.12 15.44
N ILE A 229 19.50 -8.78 15.32
CA ILE A 229 19.62 -8.09 14.03
C ILE A 229 21.07 -8.21 13.51
N ALA A 230 22.07 -8.01 14.37
CA ALA A 230 23.48 -8.15 14.00
C ALA A 230 23.83 -9.57 13.55
N ALA A 231 23.31 -10.57 14.26
CA ALA A 231 23.45 -11.99 13.92
C ALA A 231 22.61 -12.43 12.70
N ARG A 232 21.89 -11.51 12.06
CA ARG A 232 21.03 -11.77 10.89
C ARG A 232 19.95 -12.82 11.16
N LYS A 233 19.49 -12.93 12.42
CA LYS A 233 18.47 -13.90 12.85
C LYS A 233 17.04 -13.39 12.69
N LEU A 234 16.84 -12.08 12.59
CA LEU A 234 15.51 -11.49 12.41
C LEU A 234 15.27 -11.04 10.98
N ASP A 235 14.04 -11.26 10.53
CA ASP A 235 13.51 -10.57 9.37
C ASP A 235 12.98 -9.17 9.73
N ARG A 236 12.91 -8.28 8.73
CA ARG A 236 12.41 -6.91 8.91
C ARG A 236 11.03 -6.82 9.59
N PRO A 237 10.00 -7.61 9.20
CA PRO A 237 8.71 -7.58 9.87
C PRO A 237 8.79 -8.03 11.33
N GLU A 238 9.66 -8.99 11.61
CA GLU A 238 9.89 -9.49 12.97
C GLU A 238 10.59 -8.45 13.84
N ALA A 239 11.58 -7.73 13.30
CA ALA A 239 12.24 -6.62 13.99
C ALA A 239 11.22 -5.55 14.38
N PHE A 240 10.30 -5.19 13.46
CA PHE A 240 9.20 -4.27 13.78
C PHE A 240 8.23 -4.80 14.83
N ARG A 241 7.93 -6.11 14.83
CA ARG A 241 7.08 -6.73 15.85
C ARG A 241 7.75 -6.70 17.22
N ARG A 242 9.01 -7.12 17.32
CA ARG A 242 9.78 -7.10 18.58
C ARG A 242 9.95 -5.69 19.12
N MET A 243 10.27 -4.70 18.28
CA MET A 243 10.30 -3.29 18.69
C MET A 243 8.95 -2.82 19.23
N ALA A 244 7.84 -3.15 18.56
CA ALA A 244 6.51 -2.76 19.00
C ALA A 244 6.09 -3.46 20.31
N GLU A 245 6.50 -4.71 20.51
CA GLU A 245 6.28 -5.43 21.77
C GLU A 245 7.08 -4.82 22.92
N LEU A 246 8.36 -4.50 22.69
CA LEU A 246 9.21 -3.84 23.67
C LEU A 246 8.64 -2.47 24.07
N GLU A 247 8.26 -1.66 23.07
CA GLU A 247 7.62 -0.36 23.29
C GLU A 247 6.32 -0.54 24.09
N LYS A 248 5.45 -1.47 23.70
CA LYS A 248 4.15 -1.68 24.34
C LYS A 248 4.27 -2.15 25.79
N ARG A 249 5.24 -3.03 26.09
CA ARG A 249 5.40 -3.64 27.42
C ARG A 249 5.94 -2.64 28.44
N ALA A 250 7.01 -1.91 28.11
CA ALA A 250 7.75 -1.12 29.10
C ALA A 250 7.78 0.39 28.81
N LEU A 251 7.57 0.83 27.56
CA LEU A 251 7.91 2.20 27.13
C LEU A 251 6.72 3.02 26.61
N ALA A 252 5.52 2.43 26.51
CA ALA A 252 4.39 3.02 25.78
C ALA A 252 4.02 4.42 26.29
N ASP A 253 3.98 4.58 27.60
CA ASP A 253 3.60 5.82 28.28
C ASP A 253 4.83 6.54 28.91
N ALA A 254 6.08 6.15 28.55
CA ALA A 254 7.30 6.70 29.15
C ALA A 254 7.43 8.23 29.04
N ASP A 255 7.09 8.81 27.88
CA ASP A 255 7.10 10.27 27.69
C ASP A 255 6.15 10.99 28.64
N LEU A 256 4.94 10.46 28.77
CA LEU A 256 3.89 11.05 29.59
C LEU A 256 4.19 10.85 31.07
N GLU A 257 4.78 9.72 31.46
CA GLU A 257 5.18 9.44 32.84
C GLU A 257 6.30 10.37 33.31
N SER A 258 7.35 10.55 32.49
CA SER A 258 8.41 11.52 32.76
C SER A 258 7.84 12.94 32.88
N GLN A 259 7.01 13.38 31.93
CA GLN A 259 6.35 14.69 31.99
C GLN A 259 5.47 14.84 33.22
N ALA A 260 4.71 13.79 33.58
CA ALA A 260 3.83 13.85 34.73
C ALA A 260 4.58 13.96 36.04
N LEU A 261 5.71 13.27 36.19
CA LEU A 261 6.56 13.38 37.36
C LEU A 261 7.23 14.76 37.45
N ASP A 262 7.76 15.27 36.33
CA ASP A 262 8.35 16.62 36.24
C ASP A 262 7.33 17.69 36.67
N GLU A 263 6.12 17.67 36.09
CA GLU A 263 5.03 18.60 36.44
C GLU A 263 4.59 18.45 37.92
N GLY A 264 4.66 17.23 38.46
CA GLY A 264 4.36 16.94 39.87
C GLY A 264 5.36 17.62 40.80
N LEU A 265 6.65 17.38 40.59
CA LEU A 265 7.75 17.99 41.33
C LEU A 265 7.75 19.52 41.18
N GLU A 266 7.50 20.05 39.98
CA GLU A 266 7.39 21.50 39.76
C GLU A 266 6.22 22.10 40.53
N SER A 267 5.09 21.39 40.62
CA SER A 267 3.93 21.86 41.40
C SER A 267 4.21 21.88 42.91
N ILE A 268 4.96 20.90 43.41
CA ILE A 268 5.47 20.86 44.79
C ILE A 268 6.39 22.05 45.02
N ALA A 269 7.36 22.29 44.13
CA ALA A 269 8.27 23.43 44.22
C ALA A 269 7.53 24.78 44.26
N LYS A 270 6.55 25.00 43.37
CA LYS A 270 5.72 26.22 43.35
C LYS A 270 4.95 26.45 44.65
N ALA A 271 4.55 25.39 45.35
CA ALA A 271 3.93 25.52 46.68
C ALA A 271 4.97 25.87 47.75
N LEU A 272 6.13 25.22 47.71
CA LEU A 272 7.23 25.45 48.63
C LEU A 272 7.84 26.85 48.52
N GLU A 273 7.83 27.49 47.35
CA GLU A 273 8.31 28.88 47.19
C GLU A 273 7.54 29.92 48.01
N GLN A 274 6.31 29.61 48.40
CA GLN A 274 5.46 30.51 49.19
C GLN A 274 6.04 30.76 50.58
N SER A 275 6.92 29.89 51.07
CA SER A 275 7.66 30.09 52.30
C SER A 275 9.13 30.45 52.03
N PRO A 276 9.65 31.51 52.68
CA PRO A 276 11.06 31.89 52.53
C PRO A 276 12.03 30.81 53.01
N LEU A 277 11.61 29.94 53.93
CA LEU A 277 12.44 28.89 54.51
C LEU A 277 12.69 27.72 53.54
N THR A 278 11.76 27.47 52.62
CA THR A 278 11.82 26.37 51.63
C THR A 278 12.22 26.84 50.23
N ARG A 279 12.49 28.14 50.02
CA ARG A 279 12.90 28.67 48.71
C ARG A 279 14.10 27.95 48.10
N LYS A 280 15.13 27.65 48.90
CA LYS A 280 16.32 26.92 48.41
C LYS A 280 15.96 25.53 47.90
N ALA A 281 15.11 24.81 48.64
CA ALA A 281 14.64 23.49 48.25
C ALA A 281 13.76 23.57 46.99
N ALA A 282 12.86 24.56 46.91
CA ALA A 282 12.01 24.76 45.75
C ALA A 282 12.80 25.09 44.47
N GLU A 283 13.80 25.96 44.56
CA GLU A 283 14.68 26.30 43.43
C GLU A 283 15.50 25.10 42.98
N ALA A 284 16.00 24.30 43.91
CA ALA A 284 16.71 23.06 43.60
C ALA A 284 15.80 22.05 42.87
N ILE A 285 14.52 21.94 43.26
CA ILE A 285 13.56 21.10 42.54
C ILE A 285 13.30 21.64 41.11
N LYS A 286 13.12 22.96 40.95
CA LYS A 286 12.88 23.60 39.64
C LYS A 286 14.05 23.47 38.68
N THR A 287 15.27 23.51 39.20
CA THR A 287 16.51 23.45 38.41
C THR A 287 17.02 22.02 38.20
N ASP A 288 16.17 21.01 38.44
CA ASP A 288 16.49 19.59 38.30
C ASP A 288 17.57 19.06 39.25
N ARG A 289 17.91 19.80 40.30
CA ARG A 289 18.94 19.44 41.29
C ARG A 289 18.32 18.84 42.55
N LEU A 290 17.69 17.67 42.42
CA LEU A 290 16.96 17.04 43.53
C LEU A 290 17.85 16.62 44.72
N LYS A 291 19.14 16.32 44.47
CA LYS A 291 20.13 16.11 45.55
C LYS A 291 20.37 17.38 46.38
N ASP A 292 20.36 18.54 45.74
CA ASP A 292 20.48 19.83 46.44
C ASP A 292 19.18 20.17 47.18
N ALA A 293 18.03 19.74 46.65
CA ALA A 293 16.75 19.86 47.36
C ALA A 293 16.74 19.03 48.64
N GLU A 294 17.19 17.76 48.58
CA GLU A 294 17.37 16.91 49.76
C GLU A 294 18.26 17.60 50.81
N LYS A 295 19.43 18.11 50.40
CA LYS A 295 20.34 18.84 51.30
C LYS A 295 19.65 20.07 51.92
N ALA A 296 18.94 20.86 51.12
CA ALA A 296 18.23 22.03 51.60
C ALA A 296 17.13 21.69 52.63
N PHE A 297 16.45 20.55 52.48
CA PHE A 297 15.49 20.05 53.47
C PHE A 297 16.17 19.59 54.76
N ARG A 298 17.28 18.86 54.69
CA ARG A 298 18.08 18.47 55.87
C ARG A 298 18.63 19.69 56.62
N ASP A 299 19.13 20.69 55.89
CA ASP A 299 19.61 21.94 56.48
C ASP A 299 18.47 22.71 57.18
N LEU A 300 17.27 22.69 56.59
CA LEU A 300 16.08 23.28 57.20
C LEU A 300 15.69 22.54 58.48
N ALA A 301 15.65 21.21 58.45
CA ALA A 301 15.39 20.37 59.62
C ALA A 301 16.40 20.64 60.75
N ALA A 302 17.70 20.70 60.45
CA ALA A 302 18.74 21.01 61.43
C ALA A 302 18.57 22.41 62.06
N LYS A 303 18.11 23.41 61.29
CA LYS A 303 17.80 24.75 61.81
C LYS A 303 16.59 24.75 62.74
N LEU A 304 15.57 23.94 62.43
CA LEU A 304 14.37 23.78 63.24
C LEU A 304 14.68 23.08 64.56
N LYS A 305 15.48 21.99 64.56
CA LYS A 305 15.98 21.32 65.78
C LYS A 305 16.75 22.28 66.69
N LYS A 306 17.59 23.13 66.11
CA LYS A 306 18.36 24.14 66.84
C LYS A 306 17.55 25.38 67.25
N LYS A 307 16.26 25.45 66.89
CA LYS A 307 15.34 26.58 67.11
C LYS A 307 15.94 27.94 66.69
N ARG A 308 16.83 27.95 65.69
CA ARG A 308 17.68 29.10 65.37
C ARG A 308 17.10 29.92 64.21
N GLY A 309 16.79 31.19 64.49
CA GLY A 309 16.46 32.17 63.45
C GLY A 309 15.12 31.94 62.74
N VAL A 310 14.14 31.35 63.43
CA VAL A 310 12.81 31.08 62.88
C VAL A 310 11.74 31.81 63.69
N ASN A 311 11.03 32.74 63.06
CA ASN A 311 9.90 33.46 63.68
C ASN A 311 8.58 32.70 63.46
N LYS A 312 7.61 32.84 64.36
CA LYS A 312 6.25 32.27 64.30
C LYS A 312 5.56 32.54 62.96
N ALA A 313 5.69 33.75 62.41
CA ALA A 313 5.13 34.10 61.11
C ALA A 313 5.77 33.31 59.94
N GLN A 314 7.07 32.99 60.04
CA GLN A 314 7.76 32.17 59.04
C GLN A 314 7.40 30.69 59.18
N LEU A 315 7.20 30.19 60.40
CA LEU A 315 6.70 28.84 60.67
C LEU A 315 5.31 28.63 60.08
N GLU A 316 4.41 29.60 60.24
CA GLU A 316 3.05 29.49 59.70
C GLU A 316 3.04 29.47 58.16
N ARG A 317 3.91 30.28 57.53
CA ARG A 317 4.10 30.23 56.07
C ARG A 317 4.72 28.91 55.62
N LEU A 318 5.69 28.39 56.35
CA LEU A 318 6.30 27.07 56.10
C LEU A 318 5.24 25.98 56.17
N ARG A 319 4.46 25.95 57.24
CA ARG A 319 3.34 25.02 57.44
C ARG A 319 2.37 25.05 56.26
N SER A 320 1.89 26.25 55.90
CA SER A 320 0.97 26.42 54.77
C SER A 320 1.60 25.98 53.44
N ALA A 321 2.89 26.24 53.23
CA ALA A 321 3.60 25.82 52.02
C ALA A 321 3.75 24.29 51.94
N LEU A 322 4.10 23.63 53.05
CA LEU A 322 4.22 22.17 53.16
C LEU A 322 2.86 21.47 52.96
N GLU A 323 1.79 21.99 53.57
CA GLU A 323 0.42 21.47 53.42
C GLU A 323 -0.07 21.60 51.97
N LYS A 324 0.15 22.77 51.34
CA LYS A 324 -0.19 22.97 49.93
C LYS A 324 0.66 22.09 49.02
N ALA A 325 1.93 21.90 49.33
CA ALA A 325 2.84 21.06 48.56
C ALA A 325 2.36 19.61 48.58
N GLY A 326 2.10 19.05 49.76
CA GLY A 326 1.66 17.66 49.92
C GLY A 326 0.24 17.37 49.42
N THR A 327 -0.51 18.36 48.92
CA THR A 327 -1.84 18.16 48.31
C THR A 327 -1.85 18.36 46.79
N ARG A 328 -0.71 18.76 46.18
CA ARG A 328 -0.65 19.10 44.74
C ARG A 328 -0.91 17.91 43.82
N SER A 329 -0.31 16.76 44.10
CA SER A 329 -0.49 15.57 43.26
C SER A 329 -1.97 15.14 43.23
N GLN A 330 -2.64 15.16 44.38
CA GLN A 330 -4.05 14.80 44.52
C GLN A 330 -4.96 15.83 43.83
N ALA A 331 -4.65 17.13 43.96
CA ALA A 331 -5.41 18.19 43.29
C ALA A 331 -5.33 18.04 41.76
N ARG A 332 -4.15 17.72 41.22
CA ARG A 332 -3.97 17.47 39.78
C ARG A 332 -4.76 16.26 39.31
N MET A 333 -4.76 15.17 40.08
CA MET A 333 -5.57 13.99 39.76
C MET A 333 -7.07 14.29 39.76
N LYS A 334 -7.57 15.01 40.77
CA LYS A 334 -8.97 15.48 40.80
C LYS A 334 -9.31 16.34 39.59
N TYR A 335 -8.41 17.23 39.18
CA TYR A 335 -8.59 18.05 37.97
C TYR A 335 -8.69 17.21 36.70
N LEU A 336 -7.81 16.23 36.50
CA LEU A 336 -7.85 15.33 35.34
C LEU A 336 -9.12 14.47 35.32
N ASP A 337 -9.55 13.98 36.48
CA ASP A 337 -10.76 13.18 36.63
C ASP A 337 -12.03 14.00 36.32
N ALA A 338 -12.09 15.24 36.82
CA ALA A 338 -13.17 16.17 36.48
C ALA A 338 -13.21 16.49 34.99
N LYS A 339 -12.06 16.76 34.36
CA LYS A 339 -11.96 17.02 32.91
C LYS A 339 -12.38 15.82 32.06
N ARG A 340 -12.03 14.60 32.51
CA ARG A 340 -12.49 13.37 31.86
C ARG A 340 -14.00 13.20 31.99
N ALA A 341 -14.57 13.41 33.17
CA ALA A 341 -16.01 13.31 33.40
C ALA A 341 -16.79 14.30 32.51
N GLU A 342 -16.36 15.56 32.47
CA GLU A 342 -16.94 16.62 31.63
C GLU A 342 -16.98 16.20 30.15
N LEU A 343 -15.87 15.67 29.61
CA LEU A 343 -15.81 15.24 28.22
C LEU A 343 -16.59 13.95 27.94
N ALA A 344 -16.64 13.02 28.89
CA ALA A 344 -17.44 11.80 28.77
C ALA A 344 -18.94 12.13 28.73
N ASP A 345 -19.40 13.07 29.56
CA ASP A 345 -20.79 13.53 29.55
C ASP A 345 -21.11 14.32 28.30
N ARG A 346 -20.17 15.13 27.79
CA ARG A 346 -20.32 15.78 26.48
C ARG A 346 -20.45 14.76 25.35
N GLU A 347 -19.69 13.65 25.37
CA GLU A 347 -19.86 12.56 24.39
C GLU A 347 -21.25 11.91 24.50
N LYS A 348 -21.72 11.61 25.73
CA LYS A 348 -23.06 11.03 25.96
C LYS A 348 -24.18 11.97 25.49
N ARG A 349 -24.04 13.29 25.68
CA ARG A 349 -25.01 14.28 25.19
C ARG A 349 -25.06 14.30 23.66
N LEU A 350 -23.90 14.31 23.00
CA LEU A 350 -23.81 14.23 21.53
C LEU A 350 -24.35 12.90 20.97
N LEU A 351 -24.32 11.81 21.75
CA LEU A 351 -24.92 10.52 21.43
C LEU A 351 -26.46 10.55 21.51
N LYS A 352 -26.99 11.20 22.55
CA LYS A 352 -28.44 11.31 22.79
C LYS A 352 -29.11 12.33 21.87
N GLN A 353 -28.38 13.33 21.40
CA GLN A 353 -28.91 14.37 20.51
C GLN A 353 -29.25 13.79 19.13
N LYS A 354 -30.53 13.45 18.94
CA LYS A 354 -31.08 13.04 17.63
C LYS A 354 -31.16 14.27 16.71
N SER A 355 -30.20 14.43 15.81
CA SER A 355 -30.26 15.48 14.79
C SER A 355 -31.12 15.04 13.59
N GLN A 356 -32.11 15.84 13.23
CA GLN A 356 -33.01 15.59 12.09
C GLN A 356 -32.27 15.76 10.75
N ASP A 357 -31.35 16.73 10.65
CA ASP A 357 -30.64 17.03 9.40
C ASP A 357 -29.34 16.23 9.18
N ALA A 358 -29.06 15.87 7.93
CA ALA A 358 -27.84 15.16 7.53
C ALA A 358 -26.55 15.96 7.82
N LYS A 359 -26.57 17.30 7.66
CA LYS A 359 -25.42 18.17 7.97
C LYS A 359 -25.08 18.14 9.46
N SER A 360 -26.10 18.24 10.32
CA SER A 360 -25.98 18.20 11.78
C SER A 360 -25.54 16.81 12.30
N ARG A 361 -25.93 15.73 11.62
CA ARG A 361 -25.40 14.37 11.90
C ARG A 361 -23.90 14.28 11.63
N ALA A 362 -23.44 14.83 10.50
CA ALA A 362 -22.04 14.78 10.10
C ALA A 362 -21.14 15.63 11.02
N THR A 363 -21.60 16.81 11.47
CA THR A 363 -20.88 17.63 12.45
C THR A 363 -20.80 16.92 13.81
N ASN A 364 -21.91 16.37 14.31
CA ASN A 364 -21.94 15.61 15.57
C ASN A 364 -21.00 14.41 15.52
N GLN A 365 -20.95 13.67 14.40
CA GLN A 365 -19.99 12.57 14.23
C GLN A 365 -18.53 13.05 14.29
N LYS A 366 -18.19 14.16 13.62
CA LYS A 366 -16.84 14.75 13.68
C LYS A 366 -16.49 15.20 15.10
N GLU A 367 -17.40 15.86 15.81
CA GLU A 367 -17.20 16.27 17.20
C GLU A 367 -17.02 15.09 18.13
N ARG A 368 -17.82 14.03 17.97
CA ARG A 368 -17.66 12.78 18.73
C ARG A 368 -16.31 12.15 18.47
N GLN A 369 -15.84 12.11 17.22
CA GLN A 369 -14.51 11.59 16.91
C GLN A 369 -13.41 12.43 17.57
N LYS A 370 -13.54 13.76 17.58
CA LYS A 370 -12.63 14.67 18.29
C LYS A 370 -12.65 14.42 19.80
N ASN A 371 -13.84 14.30 20.41
CA ASN A 371 -14.00 14.03 21.84
C ASN A 371 -13.43 12.67 22.24
N ARG A 372 -13.66 11.61 21.45
CA ARG A 372 -13.04 10.29 21.66
C ARG A 372 -11.52 10.35 21.64
N ARG A 373 -10.93 11.11 20.71
CA ARG A 373 -9.46 11.32 20.67
C ARG A 373 -8.97 12.09 21.90
N ARG A 374 -9.70 13.11 22.34
CA ARG A 374 -9.40 13.88 23.57
C ARG A 374 -9.50 13.01 24.81
N LEU A 375 -10.55 12.20 24.95
CA LEU A 375 -10.72 11.25 26.04
C LEU A 375 -9.58 10.25 26.09
N ARG A 376 -9.20 9.65 24.94
CA ARG A 376 -8.03 8.75 24.88
C ARG A 376 -6.73 9.42 25.32
N ARG A 377 -6.52 10.70 24.98
CA ARG A 377 -5.34 11.47 25.43
C ARG A 377 -5.39 11.73 26.94
N LEU A 378 -6.54 12.17 27.45
CA LEU A 378 -6.78 12.38 28.88
C LEU A 378 -6.63 11.11 29.69
N ASP A 379 -7.08 9.96 29.18
CA ASP A 379 -6.91 8.68 29.85
C ASP A 379 -5.44 8.29 30.00
N ARG A 380 -4.62 8.56 28.98
CA ARG A 380 -3.16 8.37 29.07
C ARG A 380 -2.52 9.34 30.06
N GLN A 381 -2.87 10.62 29.98
CA GLN A 381 -2.40 11.65 30.93
C GLN A 381 -2.78 11.31 32.37
N ARG A 382 -4.01 10.84 32.59
CA ARG A 382 -4.52 10.39 33.89
C ARG A 382 -3.72 9.20 34.41
N ARG A 383 -3.46 8.19 33.58
CA ARG A 383 -2.65 7.02 33.98
C ARG A 383 -1.22 7.42 34.34
N ALA A 384 -0.60 8.27 33.53
CA ALA A 384 0.73 8.81 33.82
C ALA A 384 0.74 9.66 35.10
N ALA A 385 -0.24 10.55 35.29
CA ALA A 385 -0.38 11.35 36.50
C ALA A 385 -0.67 10.48 37.74
N LYS A 386 -1.40 9.37 37.60
CA LYS A 386 -1.63 8.42 38.69
C LYS A 386 -0.33 7.73 39.12
N ARG A 387 0.48 7.26 38.17
CA ARG A 387 1.81 6.69 38.46
C ARG A 387 2.74 7.71 39.12
N ALA A 388 2.76 8.93 38.60
CA ALA A 388 3.51 10.02 39.21
C ALA A 388 3.00 10.33 40.63
N GLN A 389 1.68 10.30 40.85
CA GLN A 389 1.09 10.45 42.19
C GLN A 389 1.53 9.32 43.12
N GLU A 390 1.55 8.07 42.66
CA GLU A 390 2.00 6.92 43.47
C GLU A 390 3.46 7.10 43.91
N LYS A 391 4.34 7.50 42.99
CA LYS A 391 5.76 7.82 43.25
C LYS A 391 5.95 9.01 44.19
N LEU A 392 5.14 10.05 44.05
CA LEU A 392 5.20 11.25 44.92
C LEU A 392 4.40 11.08 46.22
N SER A 393 3.65 9.99 46.40
CA SER A 393 2.73 9.84 47.53
C SER A 393 3.43 9.78 48.89
N GLN A 394 4.68 9.29 48.93
CA GLN A 394 5.49 9.27 50.13
C GLN A 394 5.93 10.69 50.49
N VAL A 395 6.51 11.42 49.53
CA VAL A 395 6.83 12.86 49.65
C VAL A 395 5.61 13.66 50.12
N ASP A 396 4.45 13.46 49.50
CA ASP A 396 3.22 14.18 49.88
C ASP A 396 2.79 13.90 51.32
N ARG A 397 2.86 12.63 51.76
CA ARG A 397 2.51 12.24 53.13
C ARG A 397 3.47 12.84 54.15
N ASP A 398 4.77 12.83 53.85
CA ASP A 398 5.79 13.31 54.78
C ASP A 398 5.78 14.85 54.87
N LEU A 399 5.53 15.56 53.75
CA LEU A 399 5.29 17.01 53.78
C LEU A 399 4.02 17.37 54.59
N GLN A 400 2.95 16.58 54.49
CA GLN A 400 1.73 16.79 55.29
C GLN A 400 1.92 16.45 56.77
N LYS A 401 2.71 15.41 57.10
CA LYS A 401 3.08 15.09 58.49
C LYS A 401 3.93 16.21 59.08
N ALA A 402 4.99 16.61 58.38
CA ALA A 402 5.83 17.75 58.78
C ALA A 402 5.00 19.01 59.05
N ALA A 403 4.05 19.36 58.16
CA ALA A 403 3.16 20.50 58.38
C ALA A 403 2.31 20.37 59.67
N ARG A 404 1.82 19.17 59.99
CA ARG A 404 1.00 18.91 61.19
C ARG A 404 1.84 18.90 62.45
N ASP A 405 2.98 18.23 62.43
CA ASP A 405 3.81 18.03 63.60
C ASP A 405 4.62 19.28 63.94
N LEU A 406 4.97 20.14 62.96
CA LEU A 406 5.47 21.49 63.20
C LEU A 406 4.54 22.37 64.07
N MET A 407 3.24 22.08 64.14
CA MET A 407 2.33 22.79 65.06
C MET A 407 2.44 22.30 66.50
N LYS A 408 2.82 21.05 66.69
CA LYS A 408 2.90 20.41 68.01
C LYS A 408 4.28 20.61 68.60
N ASP A 409 5.30 20.26 67.83
CA ASP A 409 6.69 20.21 68.26
C ASP A 409 7.64 20.43 67.06
N LEU A 410 8.63 21.30 67.24
CA LEU A 410 9.58 21.66 66.18
C LEU A 410 10.57 20.52 65.87
N ASP A 411 10.90 19.70 66.86
CA ASP A 411 11.81 18.57 66.71
C ASP A 411 11.11 17.45 65.93
N LEU A 412 9.84 17.14 66.26
CA LEU A 412 9.02 16.20 65.46
C LEU A 412 8.86 16.66 64.00
N GLY A 413 8.51 17.94 63.80
CA GLY A 413 8.40 18.51 62.46
C GLY A 413 9.72 18.49 61.67
N ALA A 414 10.87 18.57 62.35
CA ALA A 414 12.18 18.46 61.72
C ALA A 414 12.53 17.01 61.32
N GLU A 415 12.14 16.02 62.11
CA GLU A 415 12.31 14.59 61.76
C GLU A 415 11.47 14.20 60.54
N ASP A 416 10.23 14.67 60.44
CA ASP A 416 9.41 14.47 59.25
C ASP A 416 9.99 15.17 58.01
N LEU A 417 10.64 16.33 58.18
CA LEU A 417 11.35 17.02 57.08
C LEU A 417 12.59 16.25 56.62
N GLU A 418 13.30 15.57 57.53
CA GLU A 418 14.39 14.66 57.17
C GLU A 418 13.87 13.45 56.39
N SER A 419 12.72 12.91 56.77
CA SER A 419 12.05 11.82 56.04
C SER A 419 11.62 12.28 54.64
N ALA A 420 11.00 13.47 54.53
CA ALA A 420 10.67 14.09 53.25
C ALA A 420 11.92 14.32 52.37
N ALA A 421 13.07 14.64 52.96
CA ALA A 421 14.32 14.79 52.22
C ALA A 421 14.78 13.46 51.59
N GLN A 422 14.65 12.34 52.31
CA GLN A 422 14.96 11.00 51.80
C GLN A 422 14.00 10.59 50.68
N ASP A 423 12.71 10.88 50.83
CA ASP A 423 11.71 10.59 49.80
C ASP A 423 11.91 11.43 48.54
N ILE A 424 12.41 12.66 48.67
CA ILE A 424 12.81 13.48 47.51
C ILE A 424 13.99 12.85 46.77
N ASN A 425 14.95 12.27 47.49
CA ASN A 425 16.04 11.53 46.87
C ASN A 425 15.54 10.27 46.16
N ARG A 426 14.55 9.56 46.72
CA ARG A 426 13.88 8.45 46.04
C ARG A 426 13.15 8.92 44.78
N ALA A 427 12.38 10.01 44.86
CA ALA A 427 11.72 10.62 43.72
C ALA A 427 12.73 11.06 42.63
N ALA A 428 13.96 11.41 43.01
CA ALA A 428 15.03 11.69 42.06
C ALA A 428 15.46 10.45 41.27
N ARG A 429 15.59 9.29 41.93
CA ARG A 429 15.86 8.02 41.25
C ARG A 429 14.72 7.63 40.32
N ASP A 430 13.48 7.69 40.81
CA ASP A 430 12.28 7.41 40.00
C ASP A 430 12.19 8.29 38.75
N ARG A 431 12.62 9.54 38.87
CA ARG A 431 12.68 10.48 37.77
C ARG A 431 13.77 10.14 36.76
N MET A 432 14.96 9.74 37.22
CA MET A 432 16.02 9.27 36.36
C MET A 432 15.57 8.02 35.58
N THR A 433 14.97 7.05 36.27
CA THR A 433 14.38 5.86 35.63
C THR A 433 13.33 6.24 34.57
N ALA A 434 12.46 7.22 34.85
CA ALA A 434 11.48 7.70 33.87
C ALA A 434 12.14 8.39 32.65
N LYS A 435 13.22 9.15 32.88
CA LYS A 435 14.03 9.77 31.81
C LYS A 435 14.75 8.71 30.97
N GLU A 436 15.26 7.65 31.58
CA GLU A 436 15.90 6.52 30.91
C GLU A 436 14.91 5.72 30.06
N LYS A 437 13.72 5.41 30.60
CA LYS A 437 12.63 4.81 29.78
C LYS A 437 12.31 5.68 28.56
N LYS A 438 12.31 7.00 28.72
CA LYS A 438 12.08 7.95 27.63
C LYS A 438 13.23 7.96 26.61
N SER A 439 14.49 7.95 27.03
CA SER A 439 15.62 7.90 26.09
C SER A 439 15.69 6.56 25.36
N LEU A 440 15.41 5.44 26.04
CA LEU A 440 15.32 4.12 25.43
C LEU A 440 14.23 4.07 24.37
N LYS A 441 13.05 4.63 24.66
CA LYS A 441 11.97 4.76 23.68
C LYS A 441 12.40 5.53 22.44
N LYS A 442 13.05 6.69 22.62
CA LYS A 442 13.56 7.50 21.51
C LYS A 442 14.55 6.72 20.64
N ARG A 443 15.46 5.94 21.25
CA ARG A 443 16.42 5.11 20.52
C ARG A 443 15.72 4.02 19.71
N LEU A 444 14.70 3.38 20.28
CA LEU A 444 13.86 2.42 19.56
C LEU A 444 13.09 3.06 18.40
N GLU A 445 12.59 4.29 18.57
CA GLU A 445 11.96 5.06 17.49
C GLU A 445 12.97 5.43 16.38
N GLN A 446 14.20 5.80 16.74
CA GLN A 446 15.29 6.07 15.80
C GLN A 446 15.64 4.81 15.00
N MET A 447 15.84 3.67 15.66
CA MET A 447 16.09 2.38 15.00
C MET A 447 14.93 2.02 14.05
N ARG A 448 13.68 2.18 14.50
CA ARG A 448 12.48 1.97 13.68
C ARG A 448 12.45 2.90 12.46
N GLN A 449 12.89 4.15 12.60
CA GLN A 449 12.97 5.11 11.49
C GLN A 449 14.04 4.72 10.48
N LEU A 450 15.23 4.29 10.92
CA LEU A 450 16.29 3.79 10.04
C LEU A 450 15.85 2.54 9.26
N LEU A 451 15.27 1.56 9.95
CA LEU A 451 14.69 0.36 9.34
C LEU A 451 13.58 0.70 8.34
N ARG A 452 12.85 1.81 8.57
CA ARG A 452 11.85 2.31 7.63
C ARG A 452 12.51 2.94 6.40
N GLN A 453 13.54 3.75 6.60
CA GLN A 453 14.28 4.45 5.54
C GLN A 453 14.99 3.47 4.60
N GLN A 454 15.74 2.51 5.13
CA GLN A 454 16.47 1.52 4.32
C GLN A 454 15.53 0.72 3.41
N GLY A 455 14.38 0.29 3.93
CA GLY A 455 13.43 -0.46 3.11
C GLY A 455 12.41 0.39 2.33
N ALA A 456 12.43 1.73 2.44
CA ALA A 456 11.74 2.63 1.52
C ALA A 456 12.59 2.86 0.26
N SER A 457 13.92 2.99 0.41
CA SER A 457 14.87 3.05 -0.70
C SER A 457 14.78 1.81 -1.60
N GLY A 458 14.60 0.61 -1.04
CA GLY A 458 14.38 -0.62 -1.81
C GLY A 458 13.06 -0.64 -2.62
N LYS A 459 11.94 -0.17 -2.04
CA LYS A 459 10.63 -0.13 -2.72
C LYS A 459 10.54 0.97 -3.78
N GLU A 460 11.18 2.11 -3.56
CA GLU A 460 11.30 3.15 -4.57
C GLU A 460 12.25 2.75 -5.70
N ARG A 461 13.39 2.11 -5.39
CA ARG A 461 14.29 1.53 -6.39
C ARG A 461 13.58 0.49 -7.24
N MET A 462 12.81 -0.42 -6.63
CA MET A 462 12.01 -1.42 -7.36
C MET A 462 10.90 -0.79 -8.19
N ARG A 463 10.24 0.29 -7.71
CA ARG A 463 9.26 1.05 -8.50
C ARG A 463 9.91 1.80 -9.67
N ARG A 464 11.10 2.38 -9.50
CA ARG A 464 11.87 3.02 -10.57
C ARG A 464 12.32 1.98 -11.59
N GLN A 465 12.78 0.80 -11.15
CA GLN A 465 13.18 -0.32 -11.99
C GLN A 465 11.98 -0.92 -12.75
N MET A 466 10.81 -1.05 -12.12
CA MET A 466 9.56 -1.45 -12.79
C MET A 466 9.09 -0.42 -13.81
N LYS A 467 9.19 0.89 -13.50
CA LYS A 467 8.87 1.97 -14.45
C LYS A 467 9.87 2.02 -15.61
N PHE A 468 11.15 1.77 -15.33
CA PHE A 468 12.22 1.69 -16.31
C PHE A 468 12.03 0.46 -17.21
N GLY A 469 11.77 -0.73 -16.65
CA GLY A 469 11.47 -1.95 -17.40
C GLY A 469 10.21 -1.82 -18.26
N LYS A 470 9.17 -1.13 -17.77
CA LYS A 470 7.98 -0.81 -18.58
C LYS A 470 8.25 0.17 -19.73
N ARG A 471 9.20 1.10 -19.56
CA ARG A 471 9.66 2.00 -20.64
C ARG A 471 10.60 1.30 -21.62
N ALA A 472 11.47 0.41 -21.14
CA ALA A 472 12.41 -0.36 -21.94
C ALA A 472 11.72 -1.47 -22.75
N ARG A 473 10.54 -1.96 -22.33
CA ARG A 473 9.69 -2.89 -23.10
C ARG A 473 8.75 -2.23 -24.13
N GLY A 474 9.03 -1.00 -24.55
CA GLY A 474 8.37 -0.41 -25.73
C GLY A 474 6.86 -0.14 -25.62
N GLY A 475 6.33 0.06 -24.41
CA GLY A 475 4.93 0.46 -24.23
C GLY A 475 4.73 1.96 -24.45
N LYS A 476 4.36 2.39 -25.66
CA LYS A 476 3.78 3.73 -25.89
C LYS A 476 2.48 3.86 -25.08
N PRO A 477 2.31 4.93 -24.27
CA PRO A 477 0.99 5.26 -23.72
C PRO A 477 0.13 5.81 -24.86
N GLY A 478 -0.86 5.02 -25.27
CA GLY A 478 -1.89 5.46 -26.20
C GLY A 478 -2.66 6.65 -25.63
N SER A 479 -2.75 7.70 -26.43
CA SER A 479 -3.63 8.85 -26.25
C SER A 479 -5.10 8.40 -26.29
N GLY A 480 -5.70 8.20 -25.13
CA GLY A 480 -7.14 8.00 -24.97
C GLY A 480 -7.77 9.25 -24.35
N LYS A 481 -8.35 10.10 -25.20
CA LYS A 481 -9.19 11.23 -24.80
C LYS A 481 -10.50 10.67 -24.24
N GLY A 482 -10.60 10.56 -22.92
CA GLY A 482 -11.80 10.10 -22.22
C GLY A 482 -11.89 10.74 -20.84
N ARG A 483 -12.77 11.73 -20.71
CA ARG A 483 -13.11 12.39 -19.44
C ARG A 483 -13.59 11.35 -18.41
N GLY A 484 -12.83 11.18 -17.34
CA GLY A 484 -13.22 10.39 -16.17
C GLY A 484 -12.29 10.68 -15.01
N LYS A 485 -12.74 11.48 -14.03
CA LYS A 485 -12.00 11.80 -12.80
C LYS A 485 -11.74 10.52 -12.00
N ALA A 486 -10.53 9.97 -12.08
CA ALA A 486 -10.01 9.05 -11.08
C ALA A 486 -9.06 9.80 -10.15
N ARG A 487 -9.62 10.40 -9.08
CA ARG A 487 -8.85 10.82 -7.91
C ARG A 487 -8.33 9.56 -7.22
N LEU A 488 -7.04 9.27 -7.32
CA LEU A 488 -6.38 8.42 -6.33
C LEU A 488 -6.27 9.21 -5.02
N SER A 489 -7.14 8.85 -4.08
CA SER A 489 -7.10 9.29 -2.68
C SER A 489 -6.11 8.44 -1.91
N PHE A 490 -5.02 9.06 -1.46
CA PHE A 490 -4.25 8.61 -0.30
C PHE A 490 -4.08 9.81 0.63
N GLY A 491 -4.76 9.79 1.76
CA GLY A 491 -4.59 10.80 2.81
C GLY A 491 -5.87 11.15 3.55
N ALA A 492 -6.22 10.37 4.58
CA ALA A 492 -6.96 10.90 5.73
C ALA A 492 -5.94 11.14 6.85
N GLY A 493 -5.36 12.34 6.84
CA GLY A 493 -4.35 12.77 7.81
C GLY A 493 -4.05 14.25 7.63
N ALA A 494 -5.00 15.08 8.07
CA ALA A 494 -4.87 16.54 8.11
C ALA A 494 -3.84 16.97 9.16
N GLY A 495 -3.01 17.97 8.80
CA GLY A 495 -2.21 18.75 9.74
C GLY A 495 -0.76 18.95 9.33
N GLY A 496 -0.50 19.58 8.18
CA GLY A 496 0.82 20.11 7.84
C GLY A 496 0.95 21.54 8.36
N VAL A 497 1.71 21.70 9.43
CA VAL A 497 2.19 22.98 9.95
C VAL A 497 3.20 23.56 8.95
N GLN A 498 3.04 24.84 8.60
CA GLN A 498 4.08 25.60 7.89
C GLN A 498 5.21 25.90 8.88
N ILE A 499 6.41 25.43 8.58
CA ILE A 499 7.64 25.90 9.21
C ILE A 499 8.11 27.10 8.39
N PRO A 500 8.28 28.30 8.97
CA PRO A 500 8.87 29.44 8.29
C PRO A 500 10.38 29.24 8.23
N MET A 501 10.96 29.27 7.03
CA MET A 501 12.40 29.46 6.89
C MET A 501 12.67 30.97 6.85
N ALA A 502 13.34 31.46 7.89
CA ALA A 502 13.84 32.81 8.00
C ALA A 502 15.31 32.85 7.54
N GLY A 503 15.59 33.79 6.63
CA GLY A 503 16.72 34.71 6.69
C GLY A 503 18.14 34.19 6.49
N SER A 504 18.72 34.55 5.34
CA SER A 504 20.07 35.13 5.29
C SER A 504 20.10 36.20 4.19
N GLY A 505 20.24 37.47 4.58
CA GLY A 505 20.70 38.56 3.70
C GLY A 505 22.11 38.26 3.20
N SER A 506 22.76 39.01 2.32
CA SER A 506 22.51 40.27 1.61
C SER A 506 23.90 40.64 1.09
N GLN A 507 24.12 40.85 -0.21
CA GLN A 507 25.11 41.83 -0.62
C GLN A 507 24.83 42.38 -2.01
N SER A 508 24.82 43.71 -2.02
CA SER A 508 24.63 44.65 -3.12
C SER A 508 25.75 44.56 -4.16
N GLY A 509 25.41 44.86 -5.41
CA GLY A 509 26.35 45.01 -6.52
C GLY A 509 25.63 45.54 -7.77
N SER A 510 25.44 46.85 -7.80
CA SER A 510 24.89 47.63 -8.92
C SER A 510 25.76 47.58 -10.18
N GLN A 511 25.16 47.36 -11.35
CA GLN A 511 25.54 48.14 -12.54
C GLN A 511 24.44 48.17 -13.61
N GLN A 512 24.49 49.27 -14.35
CA GLN A 512 23.43 49.99 -15.03
C GLN A 512 23.53 49.79 -16.55
N GLY A 513 22.40 49.71 -17.25
CA GLY A 513 22.33 49.70 -18.71
C GLY A 513 20.95 50.09 -19.21
N GLN A 514 20.87 51.26 -19.84
CA GLN A 514 19.70 52.05 -20.22
C GLN A 514 19.02 51.56 -21.51
N GLY A 515 17.70 51.72 -21.62
CA GLY A 515 16.97 51.62 -22.88
C GLY A 515 15.45 51.86 -22.74
N ARG A 516 15.00 53.08 -23.08
CA ARG A 516 13.62 53.58 -23.09
C ARG A 516 12.73 52.85 -24.11
N GLY A 517 11.44 52.66 -23.78
CA GLY A 517 10.37 52.41 -24.76
C GLY A 517 9.04 52.04 -24.10
N GLN A 518 8.02 52.85 -24.35
CA GLN A 518 6.73 52.97 -23.65
C GLN A 518 5.66 52.04 -24.24
N GLY A 519 4.79 51.44 -23.42
CA GLY A 519 3.57 50.77 -23.89
C GLY A 519 2.94 49.85 -22.84
N GLY A 520 1.86 50.30 -22.21
CA GLY A 520 1.07 49.51 -21.26
C GLY A 520 0.25 48.40 -21.94
N GLY A 521 0.08 47.30 -21.22
CA GLY A 521 -0.80 46.19 -21.58
C GLY A 521 -0.69 45.06 -20.57
N ASP A 522 -1.69 44.90 -19.71
CA ASP A 522 -1.87 43.76 -18.80
C ASP A 522 -2.10 42.46 -19.60
N GLN A 523 -1.01 41.79 -20.00
CA GLN A 523 -1.06 40.40 -20.48
C GLN A 523 0.33 39.75 -20.43
N TRP A 524 0.43 38.62 -19.73
CA TRP A 524 1.65 37.82 -19.67
C TRP A 524 1.91 37.17 -21.04
N GLY A 525 2.94 37.64 -21.75
CA GLY A 525 3.35 37.12 -23.06
C GLY A 525 3.98 35.73 -22.98
N ALA A 526 3.43 34.78 -23.72
CA ALA A 526 3.94 33.41 -23.87
C ALA A 526 4.80 33.27 -25.15
N GLY A 527 5.86 34.06 -25.26
CA GLY A 527 6.84 33.97 -26.35
C GLY A 527 8.18 33.47 -25.84
N HIS A 528 8.63 32.30 -26.30
CA HIS A 528 10.04 31.90 -26.20
C HIS A 528 10.64 31.90 -27.60
N ASP A 529 11.95 32.15 -27.70
CA ASP A 529 12.70 31.95 -28.95
C ASP A 529 12.66 30.45 -29.33
N PRO A 530 12.22 30.07 -30.55
CA PRO A 530 12.22 28.68 -30.98
C PRO A 530 13.62 28.05 -31.13
N ASN A 531 14.70 28.83 -31.10
CA ASN A 531 16.08 28.37 -31.30
C ASN A 531 16.99 28.42 -30.06
N LEU A 532 16.43 28.16 -28.86
CA LEU A 532 17.20 28.02 -27.61
C LEU A 532 18.17 26.81 -27.58
N LYS A 533 18.12 25.94 -28.59
CA LYS A 533 19.14 24.91 -28.83
C LYS A 533 19.73 25.17 -30.21
N GLY A 534 20.97 25.68 -30.25
CA GLY A 534 21.74 25.72 -31.49
C GLY A 534 21.78 24.34 -32.17
N GLU A 535 22.04 24.34 -33.48
CA GLU A 535 22.05 23.11 -34.28
C GLU A 535 23.01 22.07 -33.68
N ALA A 536 22.50 20.84 -33.51
CA ALA A 536 23.29 19.73 -33.03
C ALA A 536 24.45 19.45 -33.99
N THR A 537 25.68 19.54 -33.49
CA THR A 537 26.88 19.21 -34.26
C THR A 537 26.79 17.75 -34.70
N ARG A 538 26.58 17.50 -36.00
CA ARG A 538 26.59 16.14 -36.57
C ARG A 538 28.04 15.68 -36.70
N PHE A 539 28.55 15.04 -35.65
CA PHE A 539 29.81 14.33 -35.73
C PHE A 539 29.67 13.13 -36.68
N LYS A 540 30.23 13.25 -37.88
CA LYS A 540 30.34 12.15 -38.86
C LYS A 540 31.64 11.40 -38.62
N TYR A 541 31.66 10.51 -37.63
CA TYR A 541 32.68 9.46 -37.57
C TYR A 541 32.02 8.11 -37.89
N LYS A 542 32.71 7.29 -38.68
CA LYS A 542 32.36 5.88 -38.88
C LYS A 542 32.90 5.11 -37.67
N THR A 543 32.01 4.58 -36.83
CA THR A 543 32.39 3.60 -35.81
C THR A 543 32.53 2.23 -36.48
N GLN A 544 33.64 1.56 -36.23
CA GLN A 544 33.87 0.18 -36.62
C GLN A 544 33.72 -0.68 -35.37
N ASP A 545 32.74 -1.59 -35.36
CA ASP A 545 32.63 -2.56 -34.29
C ASP A 545 33.76 -3.58 -34.45
N VAL A 546 34.74 -3.52 -33.55
CA VAL A 546 35.82 -4.51 -33.46
C VAL A 546 35.46 -5.48 -32.36
N THR A 547 35.00 -6.68 -32.73
CA THR A 547 34.93 -7.81 -31.82
C THR A 547 36.27 -8.52 -31.85
N ALA A 548 37.18 -8.09 -30.98
CA ALA A 548 38.38 -8.88 -30.68
C ALA A 548 37.96 -10.01 -29.74
N ALA A 549 38.02 -11.26 -30.21
CA ALA A 549 38.02 -12.41 -29.33
C ALA A 549 39.35 -12.38 -28.56
N GLY A 550 39.32 -11.80 -27.35
CA GLY A 550 40.45 -11.86 -26.43
C GLY A 550 40.69 -13.32 -26.07
N VAL A 551 41.79 -13.89 -26.57
CA VAL A 551 42.31 -15.15 -26.06
C VAL A 551 42.78 -14.86 -24.64
N ASP A 552 42.11 -15.52 -23.69
CA ASP A 552 42.37 -15.43 -22.26
C ASP A 552 43.82 -15.83 -21.98
N THR A 553 44.65 -14.85 -21.65
CA THR A 553 46.07 -15.05 -21.29
C THR A 553 46.26 -15.10 -19.77
N GLY A 554 45.18 -15.18 -18.97
CA GLY A 554 45.28 -15.42 -17.53
C GLY A 554 45.88 -14.29 -16.70
N GLU A 555 46.24 -13.16 -17.31
CA GLU A 555 46.79 -11.99 -16.61
C GLU A 555 45.97 -10.72 -16.95
N GLY A 556 44.89 -10.50 -16.20
CA GLY A 556 44.14 -9.25 -16.24
C GLY A 556 42.69 -9.40 -15.78
N GLN A 557 42.31 -8.69 -14.71
CA GLN A 557 40.92 -8.65 -14.24
C GLN A 557 40.02 -8.04 -15.32
N ALA A 558 39.04 -8.81 -15.79
CA ALA A 558 38.11 -8.40 -16.83
C ALA A 558 37.23 -7.22 -16.37
N SER A 559 37.24 -6.15 -17.17
CA SER A 559 36.42 -4.94 -16.99
C SER A 559 34.93 -5.20 -17.24
N ALA A 560 34.28 -5.88 -16.31
CA ALA A 560 32.82 -5.92 -16.18
C ALA A 560 32.41 -6.04 -14.70
N GLU A 561 33.03 -5.24 -13.84
CA GLU A 561 32.55 -5.03 -12.48
C GLU A 561 31.52 -3.89 -12.50
N VAL A 562 30.25 -4.25 -12.34
CA VAL A 562 29.18 -3.30 -12.03
C VAL A 562 29.54 -2.66 -10.70
N VAL A 563 29.72 -1.34 -10.68
CA VAL A 563 30.09 -0.53 -9.51
C VAL A 563 29.15 -0.79 -8.33
N TYR A 564 29.48 -1.80 -7.53
CA TYR A 564 29.03 -2.03 -6.16
C TYR A 564 30.11 -1.59 -5.15
N SER A 565 31.34 -1.34 -5.62
CA SER A 565 32.50 -0.92 -4.82
C SER A 565 32.47 0.54 -4.35
N ALA A 566 31.58 1.39 -4.87
CA ALA A 566 31.40 2.74 -4.31
C ALA A 566 30.64 2.73 -2.96
N ALA A 567 30.12 1.58 -2.52
CA ALA A 567 29.40 1.41 -1.26
C ALA A 567 30.04 0.39 -0.29
N GLU A 568 31.14 -0.27 -0.67
CA GLU A 568 31.89 -1.16 0.21
C GLU A 568 33.38 -0.77 0.23
N ARG A 569 33.89 -0.53 1.44
CA ARG A 569 35.28 -0.27 1.85
C ARG A 569 35.88 1.12 1.57
N GLY A 570 35.88 1.94 2.63
CA GLY A 570 37.03 2.74 3.06
C GLY A 570 37.37 4.01 2.26
N PHE A 571 36.76 5.15 2.61
CA PHE A 571 37.11 6.48 2.09
C PHE A 571 38.27 7.18 2.86
N THR A 572 39.16 6.46 3.54
CA THR A 572 40.18 7.09 4.39
C THR A 572 41.60 6.65 4.02
N GLY A 573 42.36 7.54 3.36
CA GLY A 573 43.79 7.36 3.11
C GLY A 573 44.62 7.57 4.38
N ARG A 574 45.88 7.09 4.39
CA ARG A 574 46.81 7.20 5.55
C ARG A 574 46.94 8.62 6.14
N GLY A 575 46.82 9.65 5.30
CA GLY A 575 46.84 11.05 5.75
C GLY A 575 45.64 11.42 6.63
N TYR A 576 44.45 10.88 6.34
CA TYR A 576 43.24 11.09 7.13
C TYR A 576 43.30 10.37 8.48
N LYS A 577 43.96 9.20 8.57
CA LYS A 577 44.17 8.47 9.83
C LYS A 577 44.94 9.31 10.85
N LYS A 578 45.95 10.06 10.41
CA LYS A 578 46.75 10.96 11.27
C LYS A 578 45.91 12.13 11.79
N VAL A 579 45.19 12.80 10.88
CA VAL A 579 44.31 13.93 11.24
C VAL A 579 43.16 13.47 12.15
N PHE A 580 42.57 12.30 11.91
CA PHE A 580 41.50 11.77 12.77
C PHE A 580 41.99 11.55 14.21
N VAL A 581 43.18 10.98 14.41
CA VAL A 581 43.76 10.77 15.75
C VAL A 581 43.98 12.12 16.45
N ASP A 582 44.53 13.12 15.75
CA ASP A 582 44.78 14.45 16.32
C ASP A 582 43.48 15.20 16.68
N TYR A 583 42.40 14.96 15.93
CA TYR A 583 41.10 15.61 16.16
C TYR A 583 40.11 14.78 17.01
N GLN A 584 40.33 13.49 17.23
CA GLN A 584 39.46 12.64 18.05
C GLN A 584 39.43 13.14 19.50
N THR A 585 40.58 13.50 20.05
CA THR A 585 40.69 14.02 21.42
C THR A 585 39.96 15.36 21.57
N VAL A 586 40.02 16.21 20.54
CA VAL A 586 39.32 17.52 20.52
C VAL A 586 37.82 17.33 20.30
N ALA A 587 37.40 16.40 19.44
CA ALA A 587 35.99 16.11 19.17
C ALA A 587 35.29 15.47 20.38
N GLU A 588 35.96 14.56 21.10
CA GLU A 588 35.45 13.98 22.36
C GLU A 588 35.32 15.04 23.46
N GLU A 589 36.27 15.97 23.57
CA GLU A 589 36.20 17.09 24.54
C GLU A 589 35.07 18.09 24.20
N VAL A 590 34.85 18.38 22.92
CA VAL A 590 33.79 19.30 22.46
C VAL A 590 32.41 18.64 22.55
N LEU A 591 32.25 17.37 22.20
CA LEU A 591 30.97 16.64 22.36
C LEU A 591 30.58 16.44 23.82
N ALA A 592 31.55 16.33 24.73
CA ALA A 592 31.30 16.28 26.16
C ALA A 592 30.92 17.66 26.75
N ARG A 593 31.33 18.77 26.10
CA ARG A 593 31.08 20.15 26.57
C ARG A 593 29.86 20.82 25.93
N ASP A 594 29.58 20.59 24.65
CA ASP A 594 28.50 21.26 23.92
C ASP A 594 27.19 20.46 23.96
N GLN A 595 26.11 21.13 24.38
CA GLN A 595 24.76 20.57 24.35
C GLN A 595 24.25 20.48 22.92
N VAL A 596 24.54 19.39 22.23
CA VAL A 596 23.88 19.05 20.96
C VAL A 596 22.38 18.87 21.24
N PRO A 597 21.47 19.55 20.52
CA PRO A 597 20.04 19.34 20.71
C PRO A 597 19.70 17.86 20.50
N PRO A 598 18.90 17.21 21.39
CA PRO A 598 18.71 15.75 21.41
C PRO A 598 18.18 15.12 20.10
N GLY A 599 17.65 15.94 19.18
CA GLY A 599 17.21 15.49 17.86
C GLY A 599 18.33 15.30 16.83
N TYR A 600 19.50 15.94 17.04
CA TYR A 600 20.63 15.94 16.11
C TYR A 600 21.80 15.08 16.56
N GLU A 601 21.88 14.73 17.85
CA GLU A 601 22.99 13.94 18.41
C GLU A 601 23.24 12.63 17.65
N PHE A 602 22.17 11.93 17.27
CA PHE A 602 22.26 10.71 16.46
C PHE A 602 22.95 10.94 15.10
N TYR A 603 22.59 12.02 14.39
CA TYR A 603 23.15 12.31 13.07
C TYR A 603 24.63 12.73 13.18
N VAL A 604 24.97 13.46 14.23
CA VAL A 604 26.35 13.89 14.51
C VAL A 604 27.21 12.68 14.86
N ARG A 605 26.79 11.82 15.80
CA ARG A 605 27.53 10.59 16.15
C ARG A 605 27.68 9.67 14.94
N ARG A 606 26.61 9.45 14.17
CA ARG A 606 26.67 8.65 12.93
C ARG A 606 27.65 9.22 11.91
N TYR A 607 27.70 10.55 11.75
CA TYR A 607 28.67 11.19 10.87
C TYR A 607 30.12 10.91 11.32
N PHE A 608 30.42 11.07 12.62
CA PHE A 608 31.75 10.78 13.17
C PHE A 608 32.11 9.29 13.10
N GLN A 609 31.14 8.40 13.21
CA GLN A 609 31.34 6.95 13.09
C GLN A 609 31.58 6.52 11.64
N LEU A 610 30.90 7.15 10.68
CA LEU A 610 31.12 6.91 9.25
C LEU A 610 32.51 7.34 8.78
N ILE A 611 33.08 8.38 9.38
CA ILE A 611 34.41 8.89 9.02
C ILE A 611 35.54 8.26 9.85
N ARG A 612 35.23 7.45 10.87
CA ARG A 612 36.26 6.78 11.68
C ARG A 612 37.15 5.91 10.77
N PRO A 613 38.48 6.09 10.80
CA PRO A 613 39.40 5.29 10.00
C PRO A 613 39.31 3.84 10.46
N ARG A 614 39.11 2.93 9.51
CA ARG A 614 39.01 1.48 9.76
C ARG A 614 40.30 0.80 9.35
N GLU A 615 40.59 -0.33 9.98
CA GLU A 615 41.73 -1.17 9.64
C GLU A 615 41.55 -1.92 8.32
#